data_AF-A0A1H2QKC3-F1
#
_entry.id   AF-A0A1H2QKC3-F1
#
_cell.length_a   1.000
_cell.length_b   1.000
_cell.length_c   1.000
_cell.angle_alpha   90.00
_cell.angle_beta   90.00
_cell.angle_gamma   90.00
#
_symmetry.space_group_name_H-M   'P 1'
#
loop_
_entity.id
_entity.type
_entity.pdbx_description
1 polymer ?
#
loop_
_entity_poly.entity_id
_entity_poly.type
_entity_poly.pdbx_seq_one_letter_code
_entity_poly.pdbx_strand_id
1 'polypeptide(L)'
;MFKKMLALSALLLMISSKVVAFDGYVEVTNNTGYDIYYLYVSNEERDDWEEDVLGDDVLMDGDTIRVNLRKQPSPVFDIRAEDEDGDTYTVWGLNVAKRDLVLTLDHLDSANEPSGDFDGYVEVTNNTGYDIYYLYVSNEERDDWGEDVLGDDILTDGETVRVTVRDEASSVFDIRAEDEDGDTYTIWDLDISRRDLELTLDDLD
;
A
#
# COMPACT_ATOMS: atom_id res chain seq x y z
N MET A 1 9.73 36.57 59.72
CA MET A 1 10.91 36.30 58.89
C MET A 1 10.50 35.31 57.81
N PHE A 2 10.23 35.80 56.59
CA PHE A 2 9.74 35.00 55.47
C PHE A 2 10.91 34.37 54.68
N LYS A 3 10.71 33.12 54.25
CA LYS A 3 11.68 32.22 53.62
C LYS A 3 12.20 32.79 52.28
N LYS A 4 13.52 32.77 52.07
CA LYS A 4 14.13 33.05 50.76
C LYS A 4 13.97 31.83 49.85
N MET A 5 13.22 31.99 48.77
CA MET A 5 13.10 31.01 47.68
C MET A 5 14.43 30.95 46.91
N LEU A 6 15.00 29.75 46.76
CA LEU A 6 16.01 29.49 45.74
C LEU A 6 15.26 29.08 44.46
N ALA A 7 15.33 29.92 43.42
CA ALA A 7 14.91 29.54 42.08
C ALA A 7 16.04 28.72 41.44
N LEU A 8 15.76 27.44 41.16
CA LEU A 8 16.65 26.59 40.39
C LEU A 8 16.36 26.83 38.90
N SER A 9 17.22 27.59 38.23
CA SER A 9 17.15 27.79 36.79
C SER A 9 17.82 26.60 36.11
N ALA A 10 17.01 25.72 35.50
CA ALA A 10 17.50 24.61 34.69
C ALA A 10 17.91 25.17 33.31
N LEU A 11 19.22 25.22 33.05
CA LEU A 11 19.77 25.54 31.74
C LEU A 11 19.66 24.29 30.84
N LEU A 12 18.62 24.24 30.00
CA LEU A 12 18.52 23.24 28.93
C LEU A 12 19.58 23.53 27.87
N LEU A 13 20.68 22.78 27.87
CA LEU A 13 21.64 22.76 26.77
C LEU A 13 21.04 21.92 25.62
N MET A 14 20.45 22.58 24.63
CA MET A 14 20.09 21.93 23.37
C MET A 14 21.37 21.61 22.61
N ILE A 15 21.80 20.36 22.65
CA ILE A 15 22.90 19.84 21.82
C ILE A 15 22.31 19.69 20.42
N SER A 16 22.58 20.65 19.52
CA SER A 16 22.24 20.51 18.11
C SER A 16 23.19 19.50 17.48
N SER A 17 22.70 18.28 17.27
CA SER A 17 23.40 17.28 16.46
C SER A 17 23.55 17.83 15.04
N LYS A 18 24.79 17.90 14.55
CA LYS A 18 25.05 18.15 13.13
C LYS A 18 24.59 16.90 12.37
N VAL A 19 23.42 16.95 11.75
CA VAL A 19 23.06 15.96 10.72
C VAL A 19 24.04 16.17 9.57
N VAL A 20 24.79 15.13 9.24
CA VAL A 20 25.63 15.11 8.04
C VAL A 20 24.71 14.84 6.88
N ALA A 21 24.65 15.76 5.92
CA ALA A 21 23.84 15.57 4.73
C ALA A 21 24.39 14.38 3.92
N PHE A 22 23.49 13.54 3.44
CA PHE A 22 23.76 12.44 2.54
C PHE A 22 24.08 12.96 1.12
N ASP A 23 25.15 12.44 0.54
CA ASP A 23 25.52 12.61 -0.86
C ASP A 23 25.75 11.22 -1.47
N GLY A 24 25.00 10.88 -2.51
CA GLY A 24 25.03 9.57 -3.14
C GLY A 24 24.25 9.53 -4.45
N TYR A 25 23.82 8.34 -4.83
CA TYR A 25 22.95 8.09 -5.97
C TYR A 25 22.10 6.87 -5.69
N VAL A 26 21.06 6.69 -6.50
CA VAL A 26 20.33 5.42 -6.64
C VAL A 26 20.29 5.07 -8.12
N GLU A 27 20.50 3.79 -8.43
CA GLU A 27 20.14 3.24 -9.74
C GLU A 27 18.74 2.66 -9.68
N VAL A 28 17.89 3.04 -10.63
CA VAL A 28 16.53 2.54 -10.78
C VAL A 28 16.47 1.80 -12.10
N THR A 29 16.28 0.48 -12.03
CA THR A 29 16.10 -0.38 -13.18
C THR A 29 14.63 -0.64 -13.38
N ASN A 30 14.12 -0.36 -14.56
CA ASN A 30 12.77 -0.74 -14.93
C ASN A 30 12.75 -2.21 -15.34
N ASN A 31 11.94 -3.02 -14.66
CA ASN A 31 11.66 -4.41 -14.99
C ASN A 31 10.18 -4.71 -14.71
N THR A 32 9.31 -3.76 -15.01
CA THR A 32 7.85 -3.90 -14.88
C THR A 32 7.24 -4.59 -16.11
N GLY A 33 7.92 -4.57 -17.26
CA GLY A 33 7.35 -4.95 -18.55
C GLY A 33 6.69 -3.80 -19.32
N TYR A 34 6.66 -2.58 -18.76
CA TYR A 34 6.07 -1.37 -19.33
C TYR A 34 7.06 -0.21 -19.35
N ASP A 35 6.90 0.75 -20.27
CA ASP A 35 7.76 1.93 -20.35
C ASP A 35 7.36 2.96 -19.29
N ILE A 36 8.33 3.49 -18.53
CA ILE A 36 8.09 4.49 -17.48
C ILE A 36 8.30 5.90 -18.02
N TYR A 37 7.27 6.73 -17.88
CA TYR A 37 7.23 8.11 -18.38
C TYR A 37 7.51 9.16 -17.30
N TYR A 38 7.22 8.86 -16.03
CA TYR A 38 7.57 9.73 -14.91
C TYR A 38 8.25 8.95 -13.79
N LEU A 39 9.29 9.53 -13.20
CA LEU A 39 9.97 8.98 -12.04
C LEU A 39 10.16 10.06 -10.97
N TYR A 40 9.61 9.83 -9.80
CA TYR A 40 9.70 10.71 -8.65
C TYR A 40 10.57 10.07 -7.58
N VAL A 41 11.53 10.82 -7.03
CA VAL A 41 12.42 10.35 -5.96
C VAL A 41 12.38 11.37 -4.83
N SER A 42 11.56 11.12 -3.81
CA SER A 42 11.38 12.03 -2.67
C SER A 42 12.12 11.51 -1.45
N ASN A 43 12.71 12.40 -0.66
CA ASN A 43 13.31 12.00 0.61
C ASN A 43 12.22 11.77 1.66
N GLU A 44 12.38 10.76 2.53
CA GLU A 44 11.38 10.38 3.56
C GLU A 44 10.95 11.55 4.48
N GLU A 45 11.77 12.60 4.59
CA GLU A 45 11.44 13.77 5.41
C GLU A 45 10.52 14.79 4.70
N ARG A 46 9.99 14.45 3.51
CA ARG A 46 9.11 15.31 2.72
C ARG A 46 7.71 14.72 2.63
N ASP A 47 6.71 15.59 2.75
CA ASP A 47 5.29 15.21 2.71
C ASP A 47 4.70 15.18 1.28
N ASP A 48 5.46 15.64 0.27
CA ASP A 48 5.03 15.72 -1.13
C ASP A 48 6.07 15.08 -2.08
N TRP A 49 5.62 14.64 -3.25
CA TRP A 49 6.51 14.19 -4.33
C TRP A 49 7.32 15.37 -4.89
N GLU A 50 8.61 15.14 -5.15
CA GLU A 50 9.47 16.10 -5.85
C GLU A 50 9.16 16.11 -7.37
N GLU A 51 9.94 16.88 -8.14
CA GLU A 51 9.82 16.92 -9.60
C GLU A 51 10.17 15.57 -10.24
N ASP A 52 9.63 15.32 -11.43
CA ASP A 52 10.05 14.19 -12.27
C ASP A 52 11.54 14.29 -12.63
N VAL A 53 12.27 13.20 -12.40
CA VAL A 53 13.72 13.11 -12.64
C VAL A 53 14.07 12.60 -14.03
N LEU A 54 13.11 12.09 -14.82
CA LEU A 54 13.31 11.73 -16.23
C LEU A 54 13.30 12.97 -17.14
N GLY A 55 12.41 13.92 -16.86
CA GLY A 55 12.27 15.14 -17.66
C GLY A 55 11.62 14.84 -19.01
N ASP A 56 12.40 14.93 -20.08
CA ASP A 56 11.93 14.63 -21.45
C ASP A 56 12.28 13.19 -21.89
N ASP A 57 12.98 12.43 -21.04
CA ASP A 57 13.41 11.05 -21.33
C ASP A 57 12.33 10.04 -20.89
N VAL A 58 12.37 8.83 -21.46
CA VAL A 58 11.53 7.68 -21.09
C VAL A 58 12.42 6.54 -20.64
N LEU A 59 12.09 5.90 -19.52
CA LEU A 59 12.83 4.76 -18.99
C LEU A 59 12.19 3.46 -19.50
N MET A 60 12.75 2.92 -20.59
CA MET A 60 12.25 1.70 -21.25
C MET A 60 12.35 0.47 -20.35
N ASP A 61 11.53 -0.55 -20.60
CA ASP A 61 11.67 -1.85 -19.91
C ASP A 61 13.08 -2.44 -20.09
N GLY A 62 13.68 -2.87 -18.98
CA GLY A 62 15.04 -3.39 -18.89
C GLY A 62 16.14 -2.33 -18.75
N ASP A 63 15.84 -1.04 -18.94
CA ASP A 63 16.81 0.04 -18.82
C ASP A 63 17.01 0.50 -17.36
N THR A 64 18.16 1.12 -17.11
CA THR A 64 18.53 1.66 -15.79
C THR A 64 18.88 3.13 -15.88
N ILE A 65 18.29 3.95 -15.01
CA ILE A 65 18.69 5.35 -14.80
C ILE A 65 19.43 5.51 -13.48
N ARG A 66 20.41 6.42 -13.45
CA ARG A 66 21.07 6.85 -12.22
C ARG A 66 20.60 8.23 -11.79
N VAL A 67 20.01 8.32 -10.59
CA VAL A 67 19.57 9.57 -9.98
C VAL A 67 20.59 10.03 -8.95
N ASN A 68 21.13 11.24 -9.10
CA ASN A 68 22.13 11.80 -8.18
C ASN A 68 21.46 12.53 -7.02
N LEU A 69 21.71 12.09 -5.78
CA LEU A 69 21.07 12.58 -4.58
C LEU A 69 22.09 13.35 -3.75
N ARG A 70 21.98 14.68 -3.70
CA ARG A 70 22.98 15.54 -3.04
C ARG A 70 22.38 16.35 -1.93
N LYS A 71 23.14 16.50 -0.84
CA LYS A 71 22.78 17.30 0.35
C LYS A 71 21.42 16.91 0.94
N GLN A 72 21.07 15.63 0.88
CA GLN A 72 19.82 15.11 1.40
C GLN A 72 19.92 14.89 2.92
N PRO A 73 18.84 15.01 3.69
CA PRO A 73 18.92 14.88 5.14
C PRO A 73 19.10 13.41 5.58
N SER A 74 18.60 12.45 4.81
CA SER A 74 18.75 11.01 5.05
C SER A 74 19.07 10.23 3.76
N PRO A 75 19.55 8.97 3.86
CA PRO A 75 19.72 8.07 2.72
C PRO A 75 18.44 7.26 2.40
N VAL A 76 17.28 7.65 2.94
CA VAL A 76 16.02 6.92 2.78
C VAL A 76 15.07 7.76 1.92
N PHE A 77 14.51 7.11 0.90
CA PHE A 77 13.71 7.77 -0.13
C PHE A 77 12.47 6.95 -0.45
N ASP A 78 11.42 7.67 -0.81
CA ASP A 78 10.24 7.13 -1.45
C ASP A 78 10.41 7.32 -2.95
N ILE A 79 10.14 6.28 -3.73
CA ILE A 79 10.27 6.31 -5.18
C ILE A 79 8.94 5.90 -5.79
N ARG A 80 8.42 6.74 -6.70
CA ARG A 80 7.23 6.43 -7.48
C ARG A 80 7.52 6.55 -8.95
N ALA A 81 7.10 5.56 -9.73
CA ALA A 81 7.13 5.61 -11.19
C ALA A 81 5.69 5.64 -11.74
N GLU A 82 5.51 6.14 -12.95
CA GLU A 82 4.23 6.15 -13.68
C GLU A 82 4.50 5.73 -15.13
N ASP A 83 3.72 4.77 -15.64
CA ASP A 83 3.85 4.27 -17.01
C ASP A 83 2.96 5.03 -18.02
N GLU A 84 2.87 4.52 -19.25
CA GLU A 84 2.12 5.17 -20.33
C GLU A 84 0.60 5.19 -20.13
N ASP A 85 0.08 4.25 -19.34
CA ASP A 85 -1.35 4.11 -19.06
C ASP A 85 -1.76 4.88 -17.80
N GLY A 86 -0.78 5.45 -17.07
CA GLY A 86 -0.98 6.19 -15.83
C GLY A 86 -0.97 5.31 -14.59
N ASP A 87 -0.60 4.04 -14.72
CA ASP A 87 -0.43 3.13 -13.60
C ASP A 87 0.84 3.53 -12.83
N THR A 88 0.74 3.61 -11.50
CA THR A 88 1.85 4.02 -10.66
C THR A 88 2.49 2.84 -9.95
N TYR A 89 3.79 2.94 -9.67
CA TYR A 89 4.54 1.92 -8.95
C TYR A 89 5.29 2.59 -7.81
N THR A 90 4.97 2.27 -6.55
CA THR A 90 5.56 2.96 -5.40
C THR A 90 6.38 2.05 -4.50
N VAL A 91 7.54 2.56 -4.08
CA VAL A 91 8.41 1.96 -3.08
C VAL A 91 8.71 2.96 -1.98
N TRP A 92 8.16 2.71 -0.80
CA TRP A 92 8.36 3.52 0.39
C TRP A 92 9.64 3.15 1.14
N GLY A 93 10.30 4.15 1.74
CA GLY A 93 11.37 3.94 2.72
C GLY A 93 12.61 3.21 2.20
N LEU A 94 12.91 3.34 0.90
CA LEU A 94 14.09 2.72 0.29
C LEU A 94 15.38 3.35 0.82
N ASN A 95 16.20 2.54 1.52
CA ASN A 95 17.54 2.97 1.90
C ASN A 95 18.55 2.80 0.75
N VAL A 96 18.77 3.87 -0.01
CA VAL A 96 19.60 3.88 -1.24
C VAL A 96 21.10 3.69 -0.95
N ALA A 97 21.54 3.91 0.29
CA ALA A 97 22.92 3.63 0.67
C ALA A 97 23.21 2.11 0.81
N LYS A 98 22.18 1.27 0.79
CA LYS A 98 22.28 -0.19 0.97
C LYS A 98 22.00 -0.97 -0.30
N ARG A 99 21.11 -0.49 -1.16
CA ARG A 99 20.73 -1.17 -2.40
C ARG A 99 20.16 -0.19 -3.41
N ASP A 100 20.31 -0.56 -4.67
CA ASP A 100 19.60 0.04 -5.80
C ASP A 100 18.17 -0.52 -5.92
N LEU A 101 17.35 0.10 -6.76
CA LEU A 101 15.97 -0.29 -7.00
C LEU A 101 15.86 -1.05 -8.33
N VAL A 102 15.21 -2.21 -8.29
CA VAL A 102 14.65 -2.87 -9.47
C VAL A 102 13.14 -2.78 -9.33
N LEU A 103 12.51 -1.97 -10.19
CA LEU A 103 11.07 -1.79 -10.24
C LEU A 103 10.45 -2.99 -10.96
N THR A 104 9.33 -3.48 -10.47
CA THR A 104 8.67 -4.72 -10.93
C THR A 104 7.17 -4.58 -10.70
N LEU A 105 6.36 -5.48 -11.26
CA LEU A 105 4.92 -5.51 -11.05
C LEU A 105 4.53 -5.67 -9.56
N ASP A 106 5.38 -6.28 -8.73
CA ASP A 106 5.15 -6.34 -7.27
C ASP A 106 5.10 -4.96 -6.59
N HIS A 107 5.57 -3.90 -7.28
CA HIS A 107 5.51 -2.53 -6.79
C HIS A 107 4.35 -1.74 -7.42
N LEU A 108 3.54 -2.35 -8.29
CA LEU A 108 2.40 -1.69 -8.91
C LEU A 108 1.40 -1.29 -7.83
N ASP A 109 1.08 -0.01 -7.80
CA ASP A 109 0.02 0.51 -6.97
C ASP A 109 -1.29 0.08 -7.63
N SER A 110 -2.03 -0.81 -6.99
CA SER A 110 -3.44 -1.00 -7.35
C SER A 110 -4.12 0.36 -7.17
N ALA A 111 -4.68 0.89 -8.26
CA ALA A 111 -5.32 2.19 -8.27
C ALA A 111 -6.34 2.27 -7.12
N ASN A 112 -6.02 3.07 -6.09
CA ASN A 112 -6.81 3.33 -4.87
C ASN A 112 -6.62 2.44 -3.64
N GLU A 113 -5.39 2.00 -3.31
CA GLU A 113 -5.14 1.41 -2.00
C GLU A 113 -4.64 2.38 -0.94
N PRO A 114 -5.43 2.69 0.11
CA PRO A 114 -4.91 3.37 1.27
C PRO A 114 -3.99 2.39 2.03
N SER A 115 -2.68 2.59 1.90
CA SER A 115 -1.68 1.83 2.65
C SER A 115 -1.90 1.99 4.17
N GLY A 116 -2.05 0.89 4.89
CA GLY A 116 -2.15 0.87 6.36
C GLY A 116 -1.30 -0.23 7.01
N ASP A 117 -1.36 -0.33 8.35
CA ASP A 117 -0.56 -1.26 9.17
C ASP A 117 -1.38 -2.51 9.58
N PHE A 118 -2.50 -2.77 8.90
CA PHE A 118 -3.36 -3.92 9.21
C PHE A 118 -3.06 -5.12 8.29
N ASP A 119 -2.60 -6.20 8.91
CA ASP A 119 -2.50 -7.53 8.32
C ASP A 119 -3.53 -8.47 8.98
N GLY A 120 -4.25 -9.25 8.17
CA GLY A 120 -5.31 -10.11 8.67
C GLY A 120 -5.78 -11.19 7.70
N TYR A 121 -6.80 -11.92 8.14
CA TYR A 121 -7.54 -12.82 7.27
C TYR A 121 -8.99 -12.91 7.74
N VAL A 122 -9.87 -13.31 6.82
CA VAL A 122 -11.25 -13.69 7.10
C VAL A 122 -11.52 -15.08 6.53
N GLU A 123 -12.17 -15.95 7.29
CA GLU A 123 -12.76 -17.17 6.74
C GLU A 123 -14.17 -16.86 6.25
N VAL A 124 -14.46 -17.13 4.98
CA VAL A 124 -15.76 -16.93 4.35
C VAL A 124 -16.35 -18.30 4.05
N THR A 125 -17.44 -18.63 4.72
CA THR A 125 -18.17 -19.88 4.54
C THR A 125 -19.40 -19.62 3.68
N ASN A 126 -19.57 -20.40 2.62
CA ASN A 126 -20.78 -20.38 1.83
C ASN A 126 -21.83 -21.33 2.44
N ASN A 127 -22.97 -20.79 2.84
CA ASN A 127 -24.15 -21.53 3.30
C ASN A 127 -25.43 -20.95 2.69
N THR A 128 -25.34 -20.46 1.44
CA THR A 128 -26.47 -19.90 0.69
C THR A 128 -27.31 -21.01 0.04
N GLY A 129 -26.75 -22.21 -0.13
CA GLY A 129 -27.35 -23.28 -0.92
C GLY A 129 -27.02 -23.22 -2.42
N TYR A 130 -26.21 -22.27 -2.87
CA TYR A 130 -25.78 -22.08 -4.27
C TYR A 130 -24.26 -21.95 -4.35
N ASP A 131 -23.68 -22.26 -5.51
CA ASP A 131 -22.23 -22.14 -5.73
C ASP A 131 -21.86 -20.68 -5.99
N ILE A 132 -20.84 -20.17 -5.28
CA ILE A 132 -20.34 -18.80 -5.46
C ILE A 132 -19.20 -18.80 -6.49
N TYR A 133 -19.38 -18.02 -7.56
CA TYR A 133 -18.43 -17.89 -8.66
C TYR A 133 -17.48 -16.70 -8.50
N TYR A 134 -17.93 -15.64 -7.82
CA TYR A 134 -17.11 -14.46 -7.57
C TYR A 134 -17.22 -14.03 -6.12
N LEU A 135 -16.09 -13.69 -5.49
CA LEU A 135 -16.02 -13.12 -4.15
C LEU A 135 -15.15 -11.86 -4.19
N TYR A 136 -15.69 -10.76 -3.70
CA TYR A 136 -15.03 -9.47 -3.61
C TYR A 136 -14.85 -9.10 -2.14
N VAL A 137 -13.66 -8.64 -1.78
CA VAL A 137 -13.32 -8.18 -0.42
C VAL A 137 -12.65 -6.83 -0.55
N SER A 138 -13.35 -5.76 -0.14
CA SER A 138 -12.91 -4.39 -0.31
C SER A 138 -12.78 -3.70 1.04
N ASN A 139 -11.68 -2.98 1.29
CA ASN A 139 -11.54 -2.22 2.54
C ASN A 139 -12.56 -1.06 2.58
N GLU A 140 -13.09 -0.71 3.75
CA GLU A 140 -14.12 0.34 3.91
C GLU A 140 -13.71 1.71 3.34
N GLU A 141 -12.41 1.95 3.18
CA GLU A 141 -11.86 3.19 2.64
C GLU A 141 -11.79 3.21 1.10
N ARG A 142 -12.20 2.12 0.41
CA ARG A 142 -12.23 2.02 -1.06
C ARG A 142 -13.62 2.33 -1.61
N ASP A 143 -13.65 2.96 -2.79
CA ASP A 143 -14.89 3.31 -3.50
C ASP A 143 -15.30 2.25 -4.56
N ASP A 144 -14.56 1.14 -4.67
CA ASP A 144 -14.81 0.03 -5.60
C ASP A 144 -14.64 -1.34 -4.92
N TRP A 145 -15.02 -2.42 -5.62
CA TRP A 145 -15.02 -3.79 -5.08
C TRP A 145 -13.67 -4.51 -5.23
N GLY A 146 -12.72 -3.95 -5.98
CA GLY A 146 -11.52 -4.65 -6.39
C GLY A 146 -11.77 -5.87 -7.28
N GLU A 147 -10.76 -6.73 -7.34
CA GLU A 147 -10.77 -7.97 -8.12
C GLU A 147 -11.45 -9.12 -7.37
N ASP A 148 -11.88 -10.14 -8.13
CA ASP A 148 -12.36 -11.39 -7.56
C ASP A 148 -11.21 -12.14 -6.86
N VAL A 149 -11.43 -12.52 -5.60
CA VAL A 149 -10.43 -13.20 -4.77
C VAL A 149 -10.46 -14.73 -4.92
N LEU A 150 -11.47 -15.30 -5.61
CA LEU A 150 -11.51 -16.73 -5.93
C LEU A 150 -10.66 -17.06 -7.16
N GLY A 151 -10.62 -16.16 -8.15
CA GLY A 151 -9.89 -16.37 -9.39
C GLY A 151 -10.55 -17.44 -10.26
N ASP A 152 -9.89 -18.60 -10.40
CA ASP A 152 -10.44 -19.74 -11.16
C ASP A 152 -11.19 -20.75 -10.26
N ASP A 153 -11.15 -20.55 -8.93
CA ASP A 153 -11.82 -21.44 -7.97
C ASP A 153 -13.31 -21.09 -7.82
N ILE A 154 -14.11 -22.08 -7.40
CA ILE A 154 -15.54 -21.91 -7.09
C ILE A 154 -15.73 -22.26 -5.62
N LEU A 155 -16.44 -21.42 -4.88
CA LEU A 155 -16.77 -21.66 -3.48
C LEU A 155 -18.13 -22.36 -3.38
N THR A 156 -18.11 -23.69 -3.34
CA THR A 156 -19.31 -24.56 -3.31
C THR A 156 -20.10 -24.38 -2.00
N ASP A 157 -21.40 -24.69 -2.01
CA ASP A 157 -22.20 -24.72 -0.77
C ASP A 157 -21.57 -25.61 0.31
N GLY A 158 -21.46 -25.06 1.52
CA GLY A 158 -20.83 -25.67 2.69
C GLY A 158 -19.30 -25.57 2.74
N GLU A 159 -18.65 -24.99 1.72
CA GLU A 159 -17.20 -24.76 1.71
C GLU A 159 -16.81 -23.45 2.39
N THR A 160 -15.54 -23.39 2.80
CA THR A 160 -14.95 -22.21 3.43
C THR A 160 -13.66 -21.85 2.71
N VAL A 161 -13.52 -20.59 2.31
CA VAL A 161 -12.26 -20.02 1.78
C VAL A 161 -11.65 -19.08 2.82
N ARG A 162 -10.32 -19.03 2.87
CA ARG A 162 -9.59 -18.02 3.66
C ARG A 162 -9.06 -16.94 2.74
N VAL A 163 -9.51 -15.71 2.94
CA VAL A 163 -8.99 -14.53 2.26
C VAL A 163 -7.99 -13.84 3.18
N THR A 164 -6.75 -13.62 2.72
CA THR A 164 -5.70 -12.94 3.48
C THR A 164 -5.52 -11.54 2.93
N VAL A 165 -5.52 -10.54 3.81
CA VAL A 165 -5.33 -9.13 3.47
C VAL A 165 -4.06 -8.60 4.15
N ARG A 166 -3.38 -7.65 3.50
CA ARG A 166 -2.11 -7.09 3.99
C ARG A 166 -2.02 -5.61 3.69
N ASP A 167 -1.32 -4.91 4.59
CA ASP A 167 -1.04 -3.48 4.45
C ASP A 167 -2.30 -2.62 4.24
N GLU A 168 -3.41 -3.00 4.87
CA GLU A 168 -4.72 -2.35 4.70
C GLU A 168 -4.93 -1.20 5.70
N ALA A 169 -5.70 -0.19 5.32
CA ALA A 169 -5.98 0.99 6.15
C ALA A 169 -6.71 0.66 7.47
N SER A 170 -7.58 -0.34 7.44
CA SER A 170 -8.39 -0.74 8.60
C SER A 170 -8.69 -2.24 8.60
N SER A 171 -9.29 -2.72 9.69
CA SER A 171 -9.79 -4.10 9.79
C SER A 171 -11.23 -4.28 9.29
N VAL A 172 -11.82 -3.25 8.69
CA VAL A 172 -13.22 -3.21 8.27
C VAL A 172 -13.31 -3.30 6.76
N PHE A 173 -14.14 -4.23 6.28
CA PHE A 173 -14.26 -4.57 4.87
C PHE A 173 -15.71 -4.71 4.46
N ASP A 174 -15.99 -4.33 3.23
CA ASP A 174 -17.20 -4.71 2.51
C ASP A 174 -16.93 -6.00 1.73
N ILE A 175 -17.85 -6.95 1.82
CA ILE A 175 -17.73 -8.24 1.13
C ILE A 175 -18.97 -8.45 0.26
N ARG A 176 -18.74 -8.80 -1.00
CA ARG A 176 -19.80 -9.18 -1.94
C ARG A 176 -19.50 -10.51 -2.60
N ALA A 177 -20.49 -11.38 -2.67
CA ALA A 177 -20.41 -12.63 -3.43
C ALA A 177 -21.45 -12.61 -4.56
N GLU A 178 -21.14 -13.28 -5.68
CA GLU A 178 -22.06 -13.54 -6.80
C GLU A 178 -22.12 -15.03 -7.07
N ASP A 179 -23.34 -15.57 -7.14
CA ASP A 179 -23.58 -16.99 -7.39
C ASP A 179 -23.65 -17.36 -8.89
N GLU A 180 -23.89 -18.64 -9.16
CA GLU A 180 -23.99 -19.19 -10.51
C GLU A 180 -25.12 -18.61 -11.37
N ASP A 181 -26.15 -18.04 -10.75
CA ASP A 181 -27.30 -17.43 -11.41
C ASP A 181 -27.13 -15.89 -11.55
N GLY A 182 -26.06 -15.33 -10.98
CA GLY A 182 -25.75 -13.90 -10.97
C GLY A 182 -26.45 -13.13 -9.85
N ASP A 183 -26.99 -13.83 -8.85
CA ASP A 183 -27.57 -13.23 -7.65
C ASP A 183 -26.43 -12.83 -6.69
N THR A 184 -26.59 -11.67 -6.02
CA THR A 184 -25.53 -11.09 -5.17
C THR A 184 -25.88 -11.11 -3.69
N TYR A 185 -24.85 -11.32 -2.87
CA TYR A 185 -24.92 -11.30 -1.42
C TYR A 185 -23.94 -10.27 -0.88
N THR A 186 -24.42 -9.27 -0.14
CA THR A 186 -23.57 -8.13 0.25
C THR A 186 -23.55 -7.91 1.76
N ILE A 187 -22.34 -7.83 2.32
CA ILE A 187 -22.07 -7.51 3.72
C ILE A 187 -21.27 -6.22 3.78
N TRP A 188 -21.84 -5.23 4.45
CA TRP A 188 -21.20 -3.93 4.67
C TRP A 188 -20.51 -3.86 6.03
N ASP A 189 -19.42 -3.10 6.12
CA ASP A 189 -18.72 -2.73 7.35
C ASP A 189 -18.32 -3.93 8.23
N LEU A 190 -17.88 -5.03 7.62
CA LEU A 190 -17.45 -6.22 8.34
C LEU A 190 -16.08 -6.01 8.98
N ASP A 191 -16.03 -5.96 10.31
CA ASP A 191 -14.76 -6.00 11.04
C ASP A 191 -14.21 -7.44 11.14
N ILE A 192 -13.29 -7.78 10.25
CA ILE A 192 -12.72 -9.14 10.13
C ILE A 192 -11.79 -9.50 11.30
N SER A 193 -11.35 -8.52 12.09
CA SER A 193 -10.57 -8.81 13.31
C SER A 193 -11.42 -9.43 14.43
N ARG A 194 -12.75 -9.37 14.30
CA ARG A 194 -13.70 -9.77 15.34
C ARG A 194 -14.46 -11.04 15.04
N ARG A 195 -14.68 -11.36 13.76
CA ARG A 195 -15.44 -12.53 13.34
C ARG A 195 -15.14 -12.93 11.90
N ASP A 196 -15.34 -14.21 11.64
CA ASP A 196 -15.45 -14.77 10.30
C ASP A 196 -16.83 -14.47 9.69
N LEU A 197 -16.98 -14.75 8.40
CA LEU A 197 -18.21 -14.56 7.65
C LEU A 197 -18.84 -15.90 7.27
N GLU A 198 -20.14 -16.02 7.50
CA GLU A 198 -20.98 -17.08 6.94
C GLU A 198 -22.04 -16.39 6.07
N LEU A 199 -22.00 -16.66 4.76
CA LEU A 199 -22.97 -16.16 3.79
C LEU A 199 -24.19 -17.07 3.79
N THR A 200 -25.37 -16.47 3.85
CA THR A 200 -26.65 -17.17 3.88
C THR A 200 -27.65 -16.51 2.94
N LEU A 201 -28.81 -17.15 2.74
CA LEU A 201 -29.91 -16.53 1.99
C LEU A 201 -30.47 -15.25 2.62
N ASP A 202 -30.18 -14.98 3.89
CA ASP A 202 -30.60 -13.74 4.54
C ASP A 202 -29.76 -12.53 4.07
N ASP A 203 -28.63 -12.78 3.41
CA ASP A 203 -27.69 -11.75 2.92
C ASP A 203 -27.89 -11.41 1.43
N LEU A 204 -28.90 -12.00 0.78
CA LEU A 204 -29.26 -11.77 -0.62
C LEU A 204 -29.83 -10.35 -0.83
N ASP A 205 -29.37 -9.67 -1.89
CA ASP A 205 -29.76 -8.29 -2.24
C ASP A 205 -31.18 -8.12 -2.84
#